data_AF-A0A957EP49-F1
#
_entry.id   AF-A0A957EP49-F1
#
_cell.length_a   1.000
_cell.length_b   1.000
_cell.length_c   1.000
_cell.angle_alpha   90.00
_cell.angle_beta   90.00
_cell.angle_gamma   90.00
#
_symmetry.space_group_name_H-M   'P 1'
#
loop_
_entity.id
_entity.type
_entity.pdbx_description
1 polymer ?
#
loop_
_entity_poly.entity_id
_entity_poly.type
_entity_poly.pdbx_seq_one_letter_code
_entity_poly.pdbx_strand_id
1 'polypeptide(L)'
;MTENRTWTKKIFYTDKPADDRSRMRAVANNLILHLHPTKVPAPALRWSYTWGLGGLSATLALLLIITGVLLMFRYDASVDRAYTSIQLMETQVMFGSLIRALHHWSANLLVVTTFLHLLRVFFTGGFKKGRATNWTIGVVLLLLVLAFNFTGYLLPWDQLAFWAITVGTSLLSYIPLIGQAIADFLLAGPEVGQGALRNFYAIHVAVLPVLLVLLLSYHFWKVRKDGGISQPEEVEDENGRSARIERLTTIPHLV
;
A
#
# COMPACT_ATOMS: atom_id res chain seq x y z
N MET A 1 -35.77 2.86 32.39
CA MET A 1 -34.41 3.43 32.25
C MET A 1 -33.79 2.84 30.99
N THR A 2 -33.80 3.60 29.90
CA THR A 2 -33.22 3.21 28.61
C THR A 2 -31.70 3.32 28.71
N GLU A 3 -31.05 2.17 28.86
CA GLU A 3 -29.59 2.07 28.96
C GLU A 3 -28.97 2.69 27.70
N ASN A 4 -28.23 3.78 27.91
CA ASN A 4 -27.50 4.51 26.89
C ASN A 4 -26.37 3.59 26.38
N ARG A 5 -26.69 2.73 25.40
CA ARG A 5 -25.77 1.76 24.79
C ARG A 5 -24.63 2.52 24.11
N THR A 6 -23.55 2.66 24.86
CA THR A 6 -22.39 3.50 24.59
C THR A 6 -21.71 3.15 23.26
N TRP A 7 -21.36 4.19 22.50
CA TRP A 7 -20.66 4.15 21.22
C TRP A 7 -19.39 3.27 21.24
N THR A 8 -18.76 3.12 22.40
CA THR A 8 -17.60 2.27 22.63
C THR A 8 -17.86 0.78 22.40
N LYS A 9 -19.05 0.25 22.73
CA LYS A 9 -19.41 -1.16 22.41
C LYS A 9 -19.49 -1.40 20.90
N LYS A 10 -19.96 -0.42 20.11
CA LYS A 10 -20.00 -0.54 18.64
C LYS A 10 -18.61 -0.61 18.00
N ILE A 11 -17.59 -0.06 18.64
CA ILE A 11 -16.21 -0.03 18.12
C ILE A 11 -15.44 -1.30 18.52
N PHE A 12 -15.58 -1.76 19.77
CA PHE A 12 -14.65 -2.76 20.32
C PHE A 12 -15.26 -4.08 20.80
N TYR A 13 -16.60 -4.20 20.95
CA TYR A 13 -17.18 -5.37 21.60
C TYR A 13 -18.41 -5.92 20.85
N THR A 14 -18.24 -7.07 20.21
CA THR A 14 -19.38 -7.87 19.76
C THR A 14 -19.51 -9.05 20.72
N ASP A 15 -20.70 -9.26 21.32
CA ASP A 15 -21.03 -10.52 22.00
C ASP A 15 -20.62 -11.69 21.10
N LYS A 16 -19.94 -12.72 21.64
CA LYS A 16 -19.48 -13.89 20.86
C LYS A 16 -20.65 -14.44 20.04
N PRO A 17 -20.72 -14.21 18.72
CA PRO A 17 -21.95 -14.48 18.00
C PRO A 17 -22.03 -15.97 17.72
N ALA A 18 -23.07 -16.61 18.27
CA ALA A 18 -23.28 -18.05 18.16
C ALA A 18 -23.60 -18.48 16.71
N ASP A 19 -24.41 -17.68 16.00
CA ASP A 19 -24.95 -18.00 14.68
C ASP A 19 -24.28 -17.20 13.53
N ASP A 20 -24.27 -17.78 12.33
CA ASP A 20 -23.77 -17.13 11.11
C ASP A 20 -24.38 -15.74 10.86
N ARG A 21 -25.69 -15.58 11.10
CA ARG A 21 -26.39 -14.30 10.88
C ARG A 21 -25.94 -13.23 11.87
N SER A 22 -25.69 -13.59 13.12
CA SER A 22 -25.19 -12.64 14.12
C SER A 22 -23.72 -12.28 13.88
N ARG A 23 -22.91 -13.24 13.42
CA ARG A 23 -21.52 -13.00 12.96
C ARG A 23 -21.47 -12.02 11.79
N MET A 24 -22.33 -12.19 10.80
CA MET A 24 -22.40 -11.27 9.66
C MET A 24 -22.85 -9.87 10.06
N ARG A 25 -23.86 -9.75 10.95
CA ARG A 25 -24.31 -8.45 11.48
C ARG A 25 -23.24 -7.76 12.31
N ALA A 26 -22.47 -8.51 13.09
CA ALA A 26 -21.35 -7.99 13.85
C ALA A 26 -20.29 -7.35 12.95
N VAL A 27 -19.91 -8.07 11.89
CA VAL A 27 -18.94 -7.58 10.89
C VAL A 27 -19.48 -6.34 10.16
N ALA A 28 -20.77 -6.33 9.80
CA ALA A 28 -21.39 -5.21 9.10
C ALA A 28 -21.57 -3.94 9.96
N ASN A 29 -21.81 -4.10 11.27
CA ASN A 29 -22.14 -3.00 12.18
C ASN A 29 -20.93 -2.43 12.94
N ASN A 30 -19.75 -3.05 12.81
CA ASN A 30 -18.52 -2.61 13.46
C ASN A 30 -17.63 -1.85 12.48
N LEU A 31 -17.14 -0.68 12.91
CA LEU A 31 -16.33 0.21 12.08
C LEU A 31 -14.99 -0.39 11.61
N ILE A 32 -14.37 -1.26 12.40
CA ILE A 32 -13.10 -1.92 12.01
C ILE A 32 -13.39 -3.16 11.18
N LEU A 33 -14.38 -3.96 11.58
CA LEU A 33 -14.72 -5.20 10.88
C LEU A 33 -15.41 -4.95 9.52
N HIS A 34 -16.01 -3.78 9.28
CA HIS A 34 -16.63 -3.48 7.98
C HIS A 34 -15.64 -3.52 6.81
N LEU A 35 -14.34 -3.36 7.10
CA LEU A 35 -13.23 -3.49 6.15
C LEU A 35 -13.13 -4.92 5.60
N HIS A 36 -13.59 -5.92 6.35
CA HIS A 36 -13.60 -7.31 5.94
C HIS A 36 -14.93 -7.68 5.25
N PRO A 37 -14.91 -8.56 4.22
CA PRO A 37 -16.13 -9.14 3.68
C PRO A 37 -16.77 -10.08 4.70
N THR A 38 -18.11 -10.09 4.79
CA THR A 38 -18.86 -10.87 5.80
C THR A 38 -18.71 -12.39 5.67
N LYS A 39 -18.41 -12.86 4.45
CA LYS A 39 -18.09 -14.25 4.16
C LYS A 39 -16.96 -14.33 3.14
N VAL A 40 -16.05 -15.27 3.34
CA VAL A 40 -14.93 -15.57 2.44
C VAL A 40 -14.92 -17.04 2.05
N PRO A 41 -14.49 -17.36 0.83
CA PRO A 41 -14.32 -18.75 0.42
C PRO A 41 -13.15 -19.41 1.19
N ALA A 42 -13.39 -20.57 1.78
CA ALA A 42 -12.41 -21.28 2.61
C ALA A 42 -11.06 -21.56 1.90
N PRO A 43 -11.01 -21.94 0.60
CA PRO A 43 -9.75 -22.15 -0.10
C PRO A 43 -8.88 -20.89 -0.19
N ALA A 44 -9.49 -19.70 -0.20
CA ALA A 44 -8.76 -18.45 -0.30
C ALA A 44 -8.07 -18.04 1.02
N LEU A 45 -8.43 -18.67 2.14
CA LEU A 45 -7.78 -18.45 3.45
C LEU A 45 -6.51 -19.28 3.63
N ARG A 46 -6.22 -20.22 2.71
CA ARG A 46 -5.00 -21.02 2.81
C ARG A 46 -3.78 -20.11 2.70
N TRP A 47 -2.91 -20.18 3.71
CA TRP A 47 -1.64 -19.45 3.69
C TRP A 47 -0.84 -19.74 2.42
N SER A 48 -0.76 -21.00 2.01
CA SER A 48 -0.06 -21.43 0.79
C SER A 48 -0.61 -20.84 -0.51
N TYR A 49 -1.86 -20.37 -0.50
CA TYR A 49 -2.48 -19.77 -1.68
C TYR A 49 -2.20 -18.26 -1.77
N THR A 50 -2.27 -17.56 -0.64
CA THR A 50 -2.15 -16.08 -0.63
C THR A 50 -0.78 -15.56 -0.24
N TRP A 51 -0.03 -16.36 0.55
CA TRP A 51 1.22 -16.04 1.21
C TRP A 51 1.14 -14.78 2.09
N GLY A 52 -0.08 -14.34 2.44
CA GLY A 52 -0.31 -13.08 3.13
C GLY A 52 0.15 -11.83 2.36
N LEU A 53 0.59 -11.94 1.10
CA LEU A 53 1.35 -10.89 0.40
C LEU A 53 0.61 -9.56 0.33
N GLY A 54 -0.70 -9.57 0.01
CA GLY A 54 -1.49 -8.35 -0.05
C GLY A 54 -1.66 -7.66 1.30
N GLY A 55 -1.85 -8.44 2.37
CA GLY A 55 -1.92 -7.91 3.74
C GLY A 55 -0.56 -7.40 4.23
N LEU A 56 0.51 -8.12 3.93
CA LEU A 56 1.88 -7.71 4.24
C LEU A 56 2.25 -6.40 3.54
N SER A 57 1.95 -6.24 2.26
CA SER A 57 2.18 -4.99 1.53
C SER A 57 1.38 -3.83 2.14
N ALA A 58 0.14 -4.07 2.57
CA ALA A 58 -0.67 -3.03 3.23
C ALA A 58 -0.08 -2.60 4.58
N THR A 59 0.40 -3.56 5.38
CA THR A 59 1.08 -3.29 6.66
C THR A 59 2.39 -2.53 6.44
N LEU A 60 3.18 -2.92 5.44
CA LEU A 60 4.42 -2.22 5.09
C LEU A 60 4.15 -0.78 4.61
N ALA A 61 3.10 -0.58 3.81
CA ALA A 61 2.67 0.76 3.39
C ALA A 61 2.26 1.63 4.58
N LEU A 62 1.50 1.08 5.55
CA LEU A 62 1.15 1.79 6.77
C LEU A 62 2.39 2.12 7.61
N LEU A 63 3.31 1.17 7.77
CA LEU A 63 4.57 1.38 8.48
C LEU A 63 5.41 2.49 7.82
N LEU A 64 5.44 2.54 6.49
CA LEU A 64 6.12 3.60 5.73
C LEU A 64 5.48 4.97 5.95
N ILE A 65 4.15 5.07 5.97
CA ILE A 65 3.47 6.34 6.27
C ILE A 65 3.86 6.82 7.66
N ILE A 66 3.79 5.95 8.67
CA ILE A 66 4.11 6.31 10.06
C ILE A 66 5.57 6.74 10.19
N THR A 67 6.50 5.91 9.70
CA THR A 67 7.93 6.21 9.77
C THR A 67 8.29 7.44 8.94
N GLY A 68 7.68 7.64 7.78
CA GLY A 68 7.88 8.82 6.93
C GLY A 68 7.50 10.11 7.63
N VAL A 69 6.31 10.14 8.27
CA VAL A 69 5.88 11.29 9.09
C VAL A 69 6.86 11.56 10.24
N LEU A 70 7.39 10.51 10.89
CA LEU A 70 8.38 10.69 11.96
C LEU A 70 9.70 11.29 11.43
N LEU A 71 10.17 10.87 10.26
CA LEU A 71 11.37 11.40 9.62
C LEU A 71 11.20 12.88 9.20
N MET A 72 9.99 13.28 8.80
CA MET A 72 9.69 14.67 8.41
C MET A 72 9.99 15.69 9.51
N PHE A 73 9.88 15.32 10.80
CA PHE A 73 10.18 16.24 11.91
C PHE A 73 11.66 16.61 12.04
N ARG A 74 12.57 15.84 11.41
CA ARG A 74 14.02 16.01 11.55
C ARG A 74 14.74 16.25 10.23
N TYR A 75 14.11 15.89 9.12
CA TYR A 75 14.67 16.11 7.79
C TYR A 75 14.56 17.57 7.35
N ASP A 76 15.63 18.12 6.78
CA ASP A 76 15.68 19.48 6.23
C ASP A 76 15.79 19.43 4.70
N ALA A 77 14.77 19.89 3.99
CA ALA A 77 14.72 19.90 2.52
C ALA A 77 15.48 21.09 1.90
N SER A 78 16.71 21.33 2.37
CA SER A 78 17.63 22.37 1.87
C SER A 78 18.90 21.70 1.35
N VAL A 79 19.38 22.08 0.16
CA VAL A 79 20.56 21.43 -0.47
C VAL A 79 21.80 21.43 0.43
N ASP A 80 22.00 22.51 1.19
CA ASP A 80 23.13 22.63 2.13
C ASP A 80 23.02 21.74 3.37
N ARG A 81 21.79 21.30 3.71
CA ARG A 81 21.50 20.63 5.00
C ARG A 81 20.83 19.27 4.84
N ALA A 82 20.35 18.87 3.67
CA ALA A 82 19.62 17.63 3.47
C ALA A 82 20.42 16.42 3.92
N TYR A 83 21.65 16.27 3.40
CA TYR A 83 22.53 15.17 3.77
C TYR A 83 22.92 15.22 5.25
N THR A 84 23.35 16.39 5.74
CA THR A 84 23.75 16.56 7.15
C THR A 84 22.57 16.32 8.12
N SER A 85 21.34 16.69 7.75
CA SER A 85 20.15 16.44 8.57
C SER A 85 19.92 14.95 8.80
N ILE A 86 20.23 14.11 7.80
CA ILE A 86 20.18 12.65 7.95
C ILE A 86 21.28 12.15 8.88
N GLN A 87 22.52 12.64 8.73
CA GLN A 87 23.62 12.26 9.61
C GLN A 87 23.32 12.62 11.07
N LEU A 88 22.78 13.81 11.32
CA LEU A 88 22.36 14.26 12.64
C LEU A 88 21.19 13.43 13.18
N MET A 89 20.23 13.08 12.32
CA MET A 89 19.12 12.20 12.70
C MET A 89 19.60 10.81 13.11
N GLU A 90 20.60 10.25 12.44
CA GLU A 90 21.16 8.94 12.79
C GLU A 90 21.97 8.95 14.08
N THR A 91 22.68 10.05 14.35
CA THR A 91 23.67 10.12 15.44
C THR A 91 23.16 10.80 16.70
N GLN A 92 22.21 11.74 16.58
CA GLN A 92 21.79 12.61 17.69
C GLN A 92 20.33 12.44 18.10
N VAL A 93 19.48 11.84 17.25
CA VAL A 93 18.07 11.62 17.57
C VAL A 93 17.89 10.23 18.17
N MET A 94 17.26 10.15 19.34
CA MET A 94 16.91 8.87 19.97
C MET A 94 16.05 8.03 19.02
N PHE A 95 16.46 6.78 18.77
CA PHE A 95 15.86 5.89 17.77
C PHE A 95 15.87 6.39 16.31
N GLY A 96 16.56 7.49 15.99
CA GLY A 96 16.57 8.05 14.64
C GLY A 96 17.15 7.09 13.60
N SER A 97 18.28 6.46 13.91
CA SER A 97 18.88 5.40 13.07
C SER A 97 17.91 4.22 12.86
N LEU A 98 17.20 3.79 13.91
CA LEU A 98 16.22 2.70 13.83
C LEU A 98 15.03 3.08 12.93
N ILE A 99 14.42 4.25 13.12
CA ILE A 99 13.28 4.71 12.32
C ILE A 99 13.67 4.84 10.85
N ARG A 100 14.86 5.39 10.57
CA ARG A 100 15.39 5.50 9.21
C ARG A 100 15.61 4.13 8.58
N ALA A 101 16.21 3.20 9.32
CA ALA A 101 16.40 1.82 8.86
C ALA A 101 15.07 1.12 8.59
N LEU A 102 14.08 1.26 9.48
CA LEU A 102 12.74 0.72 9.28
C LEU A 102 12.10 1.30 8.01
N HIS A 103 12.19 2.61 7.79
CA HIS A 103 11.66 3.24 6.57
C HIS A 103 12.35 2.69 5.31
N HIS A 104 13.69 2.62 5.32
CA HIS A 104 14.45 2.12 4.18
C HIS A 104 14.17 0.65 3.85
N TRP A 105 14.22 -0.24 4.85
CA TRP A 105 14.00 -1.66 4.62
C TRP A 105 12.54 -1.97 4.28
N SER A 106 11.59 -1.27 4.90
CA SER A 106 10.16 -1.42 4.57
C SER A 106 9.87 -1.00 3.13
N ALA A 107 10.53 0.04 2.61
CA ALA A 107 10.37 0.48 1.23
C ALA A 107 10.82 -0.60 0.24
N ASN A 108 11.96 -1.24 0.50
CA ASN A 108 12.47 -2.34 -0.32
C ASN A 108 11.58 -3.59 -0.24
N LEU A 109 11.16 -3.96 0.97
CA LEU A 109 10.25 -5.09 1.17
C LEU A 109 8.88 -4.83 0.53
N LEU A 110 8.39 -3.59 0.52
CA LEU A 110 7.13 -3.25 -0.12
C LEU A 110 7.19 -3.51 -1.63
N VAL A 111 8.29 -3.12 -2.30
CA VAL A 111 8.51 -3.39 -3.73
C VAL A 111 8.47 -4.90 -4.00
N VAL A 112 9.23 -5.68 -3.24
CA VAL A 112 9.29 -7.13 -3.42
C VAL A 112 7.93 -7.78 -3.17
N THR A 113 7.28 -7.45 -2.06
CA THR A 113 5.99 -8.08 -1.68
C THR A 113 4.86 -7.71 -2.64
N THR A 114 4.80 -6.46 -3.11
CA THR A 114 3.79 -6.03 -4.10
C THR A 114 4.03 -6.66 -5.46
N PHE A 115 5.28 -6.80 -5.89
CA PHE A 115 5.62 -7.53 -7.11
C PHE A 115 5.22 -9.01 -7.03
N LEU A 116 5.58 -9.69 -5.94
CA LEU A 116 5.17 -11.08 -5.71
C LEU A 116 3.64 -11.20 -5.60
N HIS A 117 2.96 -10.24 -5.00
CA HIS A 117 1.50 -10.19 -4.94
C HIS A 117 0.90 -10.14 -6.35
N LEU A 118 1.43 -9.28 -7.23
CA LEU A 118 0.99 -9.17 -8.61
C LEU A 118 1.19 -10.49 -9.37
N LEU A 119 2.37 -11.10 -9.27
CA LEU A 119 2.68 -12.39 -9.90
C LEU A 119 1.73 -13.48 -9.42
N ARG A 120 1.49 -13.58 -8.11
CA ARG A 120 0.55 -14.55 -7.57
C ARG A 120 -0.84 -14.37 -8.17
N VAL A 121 -1.36 -13.14 -8.23
CA VAL A 121 -2.69 -12.88 -8.80
C VAL A 121 -2.74 -13.22 -10.29
N PHE A 122 -1.66 -12.96 -11.03
CA PHE A 122 -1.55 -13.33 -12.43
C PHE A 122 -1.56 -14.85 -12.63
N PHE A 123 -0.68 -15.60 -11.95
CA PHE A 123 -0.56 -17.05 -12.12
C PHE A 123 -1.75 -17.84 -11.56
N THR A 124 -2.44 -17.30 -10.53
CA THR A 124 -3.67 -17.92 -10.00
C THR A 124 -4.93 -17.50 -10.74
N GLY A 125 -4.82 -16.67 -11.80
CA GLY A 125 -5.98 -16.18 -12.54
C GLY A 125 -6.92 -15.30 -11.73
N GLY A 126 -6.46 -14.71 -10.63
CA GLY A 126 -7.29 -13.95 -9.68
C GLY A 126 -7.92 -12.67 -10.24
N PHE A 127 -7.49 -12.23 -11.42
CA PHE A 127 -8.04 -11.11 -12.18
C PHE A 127 -9.26 -11.47 -13.05
N LYS A 128 -9.53 -12.77 -13.27
CA LYS A 128 -10.69 -13.27 -14.02
C LYS A 128 -12.01 -13.01 -13.26
N LYS A 129 -13.15 -13.39 -13.84
CA LYS A 129 -14.50 -13.32 -13.22
C LYS A 129 -14.89 -11.90 -12.72
N GLY A 130 -14.65 -10.88 -13.55
CA GLY A 130 -15.06 -9.49 -13.26
C GLY A 130 -14.11 -8.69 -12.35
N ARG A 131 -12.91 -9.21 -12.08
CA ARG A 131 -11.88 -8.59 -11.23
C ARG A 131 -10.79 -7.84 -12.00
N ALA A 132 -10.92 -7.75 -13.34
CA ALA A 132 -9.92 -7.14 -14.22
C ALA A 132 -9.62 -5.68 -13.83
N THR A 133 -10.65 -4.89 -13.51
CA THR A 133 -10.48 -3.50 -13.04
C THR A 133 -9.60 -3.42 -11.79
N ASN A 134 -9.81 -4.32 -10.82
CA ASN A 134 -9.02 -4.34 -9.59
C ASN A 134 -7.56 -4.72 -9.85
N TRP A 135 -7.34 -5.61 -10.84
CA TRP A 135 -6.00 -5.98 -11.28
C TRP A 135 -5.28 -4.81 -11.97
N THR A 136 -5.95 -4.06 -12.85
CA THR A 136 -5.40 -2.83 -13.44
C THR A 136 -4.99 -1.83 -12.36
N ILE A 137 -5.81 -1.65 -11.33
CA ILE A 137 -5.46 -0.80 -10.18
C ILE A 137 -4.27 -1.37 -9.41
N GLY A 138 -4.17 -2.68 -9.28
CA GLY A 138 -2.99 -3.35 -8.71
C GLY A 138 -1.70 -3.04 -9.48
N VAL A 139 -1.76 -3.01 -10.82
CA VAL A 139 -0.62 -2.60 -11.67
C VAL A 139 -0.28 -1.13 -11.45
N VAL A 140 -1.29 -0.24 -11.42
CA VAL A 140 -1.07 1.19 -11.14
C VAL A 140 -0.47 1.40 -9.73
N LEU A 141 -0.92 0.63 -8.73
CA LEU A 141 -0.35 0.66 -7.38
C LEU A 141 1.10 0.19 -7.36
N LEU A 142 1.47 -0.84 -8.14
CA LEU A 142 2.88 -1.24 -8.27
C LEU A 142 3.73 -0.11 -8.85
N LEU A 143 3.27 0.55 -9.91
CA LEU A 143 3.96 1.72 -10.48
C LEU A 143 4.08 2.85 -9.46
N LEU A 144 3.05 3.08 -8.66
CA LEU A 144 3.07 4.08 -7.60
C LEU A 144 4.10 3.72 -6.51
N VAL A 145 4.20 2.45 -6.11
CA VAL A 145 5.21 1.98 -5.14
C VAL A 145 6.63 2.17 -5.70
N LEU A 146 6.86 1.92 -6.99
CA LEU A 146 8.14 2.20 -7.64
C LEU A 146 8.45 3.70 -7.64
N ALA A 147 7.45 4.55 -7.90
CA ALA A 147 7.59 6.00 -7.83
C ALA A 147 7.93 6.49 -6.40
N PHE A 148 7.31 5.91 -5.36
CA PHE A 148 7.71 6.18 -3.97
C PHE A 148 9.15 5.79 -3.70
N ASN A 149 9.54 4.58 -4.10
CA ASN A 149 10.88 4.07 -3.85
C ASN A 149 11.94 4.98 -4.52
N PHE A 150 11.71 5.34 -5.79
CA PHE A 150 12.56 6.27 -6.51
C PHE A 150 12.62 7.64 -5.84
N THR A 151 11.47 8.31 -5.64
CA THR A 151 11.45 9.68 -5.08
C THR A 151 12.00 9.77 -3.65
N GLY A 152 11.80 8.74 -2.82
CA GLY A 152 12.35 8.68 -1.48
C GLY A 152 13.86 8.47 -1.47
N TYR A 153 14.38 7.70 -2.45
CA TYR A 153 15.81 7.49 -2.64
C TYR A 153 16.57 8.78 -3.00
N LEU A 154 15.87 9.80 -3.52
CA LEU A 154 16.49 11.09 -3.88
C LEU A 154 16.72 12.00 -2.67
N LEU A 155 15.95 11.82 -1.60
CA LEU A 155 15.92 12.74 -0.46
C LEU A 155 17.22 12.78 0.37
N PRO A 156 18.03 11.70 0.46
CA PRO A 156 19.33 11.80 1.11
C PRO A 156 20.27 12.81 0.49
N TRP A 157 20.06 13.18 -0.78
CA TRP A 157 20.84 14.20 -1.47
C TRP A 157 22.34 13.89 -1.50
N ASP A 158 22.67 12.60 -1.70
CA ASP A 158 24.03 12.14 -1.91
C ASP A 158 24.40 12.13 -3.41
N GLN A 159 25.63 11.70 -3.73
CA GLN A 159 26.11 11.67 -5.11
C GLN A 159 25.27 10.79 -6.03
N LEU A 160 24.71 9.69 -5.50
CA LEU A 160 23.88 8.77 -6.27
C LEU A 160 22.50 9.38 -6.53
N ALA A 161 21.90 10.04 -5.54
CA ALA A 161 20.67 10.79 -5.69
C ALA A 161 20.80 11.89 -6.75
N PHE A 162 21.89 12.65 -6.74
CA PHE A 162 22.15 13.69 -7.75
C PHE A 162 22.12 13.12 -9.17
N TRP A 163 22.86 12.02 -9.42
CA TRP A 163 22.88 11.39 -10.74
C TRP A 163 21.56 10.71 -11.10
N ALA A 164 20.85 10.14 -10.12
CA ALA A 164 19.52 9.58 -10.34
C ALA A 164 18.51 10.64 -10.81
N ILE A 165 18.58 11.86 -10.26
CA ILE A 165 17.77 12.99 -10.73
C ILE A 165 18.14 13.37 -12.16
N THR A 166 19.43 13.55 -12.43
CA THR A 166 19.93 13.93 -13.77
C THR A 166 19.48 12.93 -14.83
N VAL A 167 19.68 11.63 -14.58
CA VAL A 167 19.28 10.57 -15.51
C VAL A 167 17.76 10.47 -15.62
N GLY A 168 17.04 10.52 -14.49
CA GLY A 168 15.59 10.40 -14.46
C GLY A 168 14.87 11.53 -15.19
N THR A 169 15.30 12.77 -14.99
CA THR A 169 14.74 13.94 -15.70
C THR A 169 15.11 13.95 -17.18
N SER A 170 16.32 13.50 -17.52
CA SER A 170 16.72 13.31 -18.92
C SER A 170 15.92 12.22 -19.63
N LEU A 171 15.54 11.14 -18.95
CA LEU A 171 14.66 10.11 -19.51
C LEU A 171 13.25 10.67 -19.79
N LEU A 172 12.74 11.52 -18.90
CA LEU A 172 11.42 12.12 -19.05
C LEU A 172 11.34 13.09 -20.24
N SER A 173 12.43 13.78 -20.59
CA SER A 173 12.44 14.72 -21.72
C SER A 173 12.23 14.02 -23.08
N TYR A 174 12.50 12.71 -23.17
CA TYR A 174 12.21 11.92 -24.38
C TYR A 174 10.72 11.62 -24.59
N ILE A 175 9.84 11.88 -23.61
CA ILE A 175 8.40 11.73 -23.79
C ILE A 175 7.90 12.83 -24.74
N PRO A 176 7.29 12.48 -25.89
CA PRO A 176 6.84 13.48 -26.85
C PRO A 176 5.78 14.40 -26.24
N LEU A 177 5.73 15.64 -26.74
CA LEU A 177 4.77 16.70 -26.37
C LEU A 177 4.94 17.30 -24.97
N ILE A 178 5.02 16.47 -23.93
CA ILE A 178 4.96 16.92 -22.52
C ILE A 178 6.24 16.64 -21.74
N GLY A 179 7.17 15.83 -22.26
CA GLY A 179 8.33 15.35 -21.53
C GLY A 179 9.24 16.47 -21.02
N GLN A 180 9.58 17.42 -21.89
CA GLN A 180 10.42 18.57 -21.52
C GLN A 180 9.76 19.41 -20.41
N ALA A 181 8.47 19.71 -20.55
CA ALA A 181 7.74 20.49 -19.55
C ALA A 181 7.69 19.79 -18.17
N ILE A 182 7.59 18.46 -18.15
CA ILE A 182 7.66 17.67 -16.91
C ILE A 182 9.06 17.73 -16.31
N ALA A 183 10.11 17.56 -17.13
CA ALA A 183 11.49 17.63 -16.66
C ALA A 183 11.82 19.02 -16.06
N ASP A 184 11.44 20.09 -16.77
CA ASP A 184 11.63 21.47 -16.31
C ASP A 184 10.86 21.75 -15.03
N PHE A 185 9.62 21.24 -14.92
CA PHE A 185 8.84 21.34 -13.70
C PHE A 185 9.53 20.62 -12.54
N LEU A 186 10.01 19.39 -12.75
CA LEU A 186 10.67 18.61 -11.70
C LEU A 186 11.96 19.28 -11.24
N LEU A 187 12.79 19.77 -12.16
CA LEU A 187 14.05 20.44 -11.83
C LEU A 187 13.82 21.82 -11.18
N ALA A 188 12.79 22.55 -11.61
CA ALA A 188 12.50 23.92 -11.21
C ALA A 188 13.73 24.84 -11.24
N GLY A 189 14.56 24.66 -12.26
CA GLY A 189 15.82 25.36 -12.49
C GLY A 189 16.56 24.79 -13.71
N PRO A 190 17.65 25.45 -14.15
CA PRO A 190 18.45 24.99 -15.29
C PRO A 190 19.24 23.69 -14.98
N GLU A 191 19.41 23.37 -13.71
CA GLU A 191 20.19 22.23 -13.23
C GLU A 191 19.60 21.64 -11.94
N VAL A 192 20.11 20.49 -11.53
CA VAL A 192 19.72 19.81 -10.29
C VAL A 192 20.16 20.64 -9.08
N GLY A 193 19.18 21.18 -8.34
CA GLY A 193 19.45 22.02 -7.18
C GLY A 193 18.26 22.13 -6.21
N GLN A 194 18.15 23.26 -5.52
CA GLN A 194 17.14 23.47 -4.47
C GLN A 194 15.70 23.33 -4.98
N GLY A 195 15.42 23.76 -6.21
CA GLY A 195 14.11 23.57 -6.85
C GLY A 195 13.73 22.09 -6.95
N ALA A 196 14.65 21.28 -7.49
CA ALA A 196 14.48 19.85 -7.65
C ALA A 196 14.26 19.13 -6.32
N LEU A 197 15.12 19.40 -5.32
CA LEU A 197 14.99 18.82 -3.99
C LEU A 197 13.61 19.11 -3.37
N ARG A 198 13.19 20.37 -3.41
CA ARG A 198 11.89 20.80 -2.86
C ARG A 198 10.73 20.09 -3.56
N ASN A 199 10.78 19.98 -4.89
CA ASN A 199 9.74 19.32 -5.66
C ASN A 199 9.66 17.83 -5.36
N PHE A 200 10.79 17.11 -5.38
CA PHE A 200 10.81 15.69 -5.04
C PHE A 200 10.36 15.42 -3.61
N TYR A 201 10.76 16.27 -2.66
CA TYR A 201 10.27 16.21 -1.27
C TYR A 201 8.74 16.35 -1.23
N ALA A 202 8.17 17.41 -1.82
CA ALA A 202 6.72 17.64 -1.85
C ALA A 202 5.96 16.49 -2.53
N ILE A 203 6.50 15.97 -3.64
CA ILE A 203 5.92 14.82 -4.33
C ILE A 203 5.92 13.59 -3.40
N HIS A 204 7.05 13.27 -2.78
CA HIS A 204 7.21 12.07 -1.97
C HIS A 204 6.39 12.10 -0.67
N VAL A 205 6.34 13.26 0.02
CA VAL A 205 5.71 13.34 1.35
C VAL A 205 4.25 13.78 1.34
N ALA A 206 3.78 14.41 0.25
CA ALA A 206 2.40 14.91 0.16
C ALA A 206 1.62 14.30 -1.01
N VAL A 207 2.12 14.44 -2.24
CA VAL A 207 1.37 14.04 -3.44
C VAL A 207 1.20 12.53 -3.51
N LEU A 208 2.29 11.76 -3.43
CA LEU A 208 2.23 10.31 -3.55
C LEU A 208 1.43 9.66 -2.39
N PRO A 209 1.56 10.08 -1.11
CA PRO A 209 0.75 9.53 -0.02
C PRO A 209 -0.75 9.71 -0.21
N VAL A 210 -1.19 10.87 -0.70
CA VAL A 210 -2.61 11.10 -1.01
C VAL A 210 -3.10 10.15 -2.10
N LEU A 211 -2.35 10.02 -3.19
CA LEU A 211 -2.68 9.09 -4.28
C LEU A 211 -2.71 7.64 -3.80
N LEU A 212 -1.77 7.25 -2.94
CA LEU A 212 -1.69 5.91 -2.36
C LEU A 212 -2.94 5.61 -1.55
N VAL A 213 -3.32 6.49 -0.63
CA VAL A 213 -4.50 6.29 0.22
C VAL A 213 -5.76 6.17 -0.62
N LEU A 214 -5.94 7.01 -1.64
CA LEU A 214 -7.10 6.96 -2.53
C LEU A 214 -7.18 5.65 -3.32
N LEU A 215 -6.08 5.26 -3.98
CA LEU A 215 -6.04 4.06 -4.80
C LEU A 215 -6.12 2.78 -3.96
N LEU A 216 -5.43 2.74 -2.81
CA LEU A 216 -5.46 1.60 -1.89
C LEU A 216 -6.85 1.42 -1.27
N SER A 217 -7.52 2.52 -0.91
CA SER A 217 -8.90 2.49 -0.42
C SER A 217 -9.86 1.94 -1.48
N TYR A 218 -9.74 2.41 -2.73
CA TYR A 218 -10.55 1.89 -3.83
C TYR A 218 -10.24 0.41 -4.14
N HIS A 219 -8.97 0.02 -4.11
CA HIS A 219 -8.53 -1.36 -4.32
C HIS A 219 -9.14 -2.31 -3.28
N PHE A 220 -9.06 -1.97 -1.99
CA PHE A 220 -9.69 -2.78 -0.93
C PHE A 220 -11.21 -2.79 -1.03
N TRP A 221 -11.82 -1.65 -1.33
CA TRP A 221 -13.27 -1.58 -1.54
C TRP A 221 -13.71 -2.53 -2.66
N LYS A 222 -12.99 -2.59 -3.79
CA LYS A 222 -13.31 -3.48 -4.89
C LYS A 222 -13.10 -4.96 -4.53
N VAL A 223 -12.02 -5.31 -3.82
CA VAL A 223 -11.83 -6.66 -3.26
C VAL A 223 -13.01 -7.07 -2.38
N ARG A 224 -13.48 -6.18 -1.50
CA ARG A 224 -14.65 -6.44 -0.65
C ARG A 224 -15.93 -6.59 -1.47
N LYS A 225 -16.15 -5.71 -2.45
CA LYS A 225 -17.31 -5.71 -3.35
C LYS A 225 -17.38 -7.00 -4.18
N ASP A 226 -16.23 -7.56 -4.55
CA ASP A 226 -16.11 -8.79 -5.34
C ASP A 226 -16.18 -10.07 -4.48
N GLY A 227 -16.56 -9.95 -3.20
CA GLY A 227 -16.74 -11.08 -2.30
C GLY A 227 -15.45 -11.57 -1.64
N GLY A 228 -14.41 -10.73 -1.57
CA GLY A 228 -13.15 -11.02 -0.90
C GLY A 228 -12.07 -11.56 -1.85
N ILE A 229 -11.08 -12.25 -1.27
CA ILE A 229 -9.92 -12.79 -2.00
C ILE A 229 -10.37 -13.74 -3.11
N SER A 230 -9.65 -13.74 -4.23
CA SER A 230 -9.95 -14.63 -5.36
C SER A 230 -9.83 -16.10 -4.94
N GLN A 231 -10.56 -16.97 -5.61
CA GLN A 231 -10.53 -18.41 -5.35
C GLN A 231 -9.64 -19.09 -6.40
N PRO A 232 -9.00 -20.22 -6.05
CA PRO A 232 -8.42 -21.10 -7.06
C PRO A 232 -9.47 -21.42 -8.14
N GLU A 233 -9.01 -21.62 -9.38
CA GLU A 233 -9.90 -22.04 -10.48
C GLU A 233 -10.61 -23.35 -10.09
N GLU A 234 -11.92 -23.39 -10.29
CA GLU A 234 -12.74 -24.54 -9.93
C GLU A 234 -12.37 -25.70 -10.87
N VAL A 235 -11.95 -26.84 -10.29
CA VAL A 235 -11.80 -28.08 -11.05
C VAL A 235 -13.21 -28.60 -11.26
N GLU A 236 -13.70 -28.53 -12.51
CA GLU A 236 -14.97 -29.16 -12.88
C GLU A 236 -14.82 -30.68 -12.72
N ASP A 237 -15.81 -31.32 -12.10
CA ASP A 237 -15.86 -32.78 -12.08
C ASP A 237 -16.12 -33.34 -13.49
N GLU A 238 -15.96 -34.65 -13.66
CA GLU A 238 -16.17 -35.33 -14.95
C GLU A 238 -17.59 -35.12 -15.53
N ASN A 239 -18.53 -34.62 -14.71
CA ASN A 239 -19.90 -34.32 -15.07
C ASN A 239 -20.17 -32.81 -15.28
N GLY A 240 -19.12 -31.97 -15.31
CA GLY A 240 -19.22 -30.52 -15.51
C GLY A 240 -19.84 -29.77 -14.32
N ARG A 241 -19.88 -30.37 -13.13
CA ARG A 241 -20.39 -29.73 -11.92
C ARG A 241 -19.24 -29.09 -11.15
N SER A 242 -19.34 -27.79 -10.92
CA SER A 242 -18.47 -27.10 -9.99
C SER A 242 -18.81 -27.46 -8.54
N ALA A 243 -17.81 -27.86 -7.76
CA ALA A 243 -17.96 -28.11 -6.34
C ALA A 243 -18.41 -26.83 -5.61
N ARG A 244 -19.49 -26.92 -4.81
CA ARG A 244 -19.98 -25.79 -4.01
C ARG A 244 -18.93 -25.39 -2.97
N ILE A 245 -18.22 -24.28 -3.22
CA ILE A 245 -17.16 -23.82 -2.32
C ILE A 245 -17.76 -23.32 -1.00
N GLU A 246 -17.30 -23.92 0.10
CA GLU A 246 -17.67 -23.52 1.45
C GLU A 246 -17.23 -22.07 1.71
N ARG A 247 -18.17 -21.24 2.17
CA ARG A 247 -17.93 -19.84 2.54
C ARG A 247 -18.01 -19.67 4.05
N LEU A 248 -16.88 -19.34 4.66
CA LEU A 248 -16.72 -19.14 6.09
C LEU A 248 -17.00 -17.68 6.48
N THR A 249 -17.54 -17.47 7.67
CA THR A 249 -17.72 -16.13 8.25
C THR A 249 -16.39 -15.54 8.69
N THR A 250 -16.25 -14.20 8.64
CA THR A 250 -15.04 -13.50 9.10
C THR A 250 -14.67 -13.84 10.54
N ILE A 251 -15.67 -13.91 11.42
CA ILE A 251 -15.48 -14.35 12.81
C ILE A 251 -15.85 -15.83 12.88
N PRO A 252 -15.03 -16.73 13.46
CA PRO A 252 -13.70 -16.52 14.04
C PRO A 252 -12.53 -16.80 13.06
N HIS A 253 -12.80 -16.94 11.76
CA HIS A 253 -11.83 -17.55 10.83
C HIS A 253 -10.80 -16.58 10.21
N LEU A 254 -11.05 -15.28 10.28
CA LEU A 254 -10.19 -14.20 9.77
C LEU A 254 -9.71 -13.26 10.87
N VAL A 255 -10.46 -13.14 11.96
CA VAL A 255 -10.22 -12.26 13.12
C VAL A 255 -10.54 -13.00 14.40
#